data_AF-A0A368C751-F1
#
_entry.id   AF-A0A368C751-F1
#
_cell.length_a   1.000
_cell.length_b   1.000
_cell.length_c   1.000
_cell.angle_alpha   90.00
_cell.angle_beta   90.00
_cell.angle_gamma   90.00
#
_symmetry.space_group_name_H-M   'P 1'
#
loop_
_entity.id
_entity.type
_entity.pdbx_description
1 polymer ?
#
loop_
_entity_poly.entity_id
_entity_poly.type
_entity_poly.pdbx_seq_one_letter_code
_entity_poly.pdbx_strand_id
1 'polypeptide(L)'
;MFLNSKKIQLYLHRLQESFLEENEENKKMLDIYLRYVEGDASDEDIDYANNQLKQNLKSLGLGVLVVLPFSPITIPYILKKTQEFNIDIIPNWYKALSRDEDSLK
;
A
#
# COMPACT_ATOMS: atom_id res chain seq x y z
N MET A 1 -8.35 -12.10 -19.42
CA MET A 1 -9.61 -11.91 -18.68
C MET A 1 -9.44 -10.65 -17.84
N PHE A 2 -10.03 -9.52 -18.24
CA PHE A 2 -9.92 -8.27 -17.47
C PHE A 2 -10.74 -8.37 -16.18
N LEU A 3 -10.21 -7.86 -15.07
CA LEU A 3 -10.95 -7.72 -13.81
C LEU A 3 -12.08 -6.70 -14.02
N ASN A 4 -13.30 -7.04 -13.59
CA ASN A 4 -14.42 -6.09 -13.60
C ASN A 4 -14.35 -5.16 -12.38
N SER A 5 -15.03 -4.01 -12.45
CA SER A 5 -14.98 -2.97 -11.41
C SER A 5 -15.40 -3.47 -10.02
N LYS A 6 -16.34 -4.42 -9.94
CA LYS A 6 -16.77 -5.01 -8.66
C LYS A 6 -15.66 -5.84 -8.00
N LYS A 7 -14.92 -6.64 -8.79
CA LYS A 7 -13.76 -7.39 -8.27
C LYS A 7 -12.64 -6.47 -7.82
N ILE A 8 -12.40 -5.39 -8.55
CA ILE A 8 -11.40 -4.38 -8.18
C ILE A 8 -11.77 -3.73 -6.84
N GLN A 9 -13.02 -3.27 -6.68
CA GLN A 9 -13.51 -2.71 -5.42
C GLN A 9 -13.37 -3.68 -4.25
N LEU A 10 -13.73 -4.97 -4.44
CA LEU A 10 -13.56 -6.00 -3.42
C LEU A 10 -12.09 -6.14 -2.99
N TYR A 11 -11.15 -6.13 -3.93
CA TYR A 11 -9.72 -6.23 -3.62
C TYR A 11 -9.20 -4.99 -2.90
N LEU A 12 -9.66 -3.80 -3.31
CA LEU A 12 -9.28 -2.55 -2.65
C LEU A 12 -9.80 -2.50 -1.20
N HIS A 13 -11.03 -2.95 -0.94
CA HIS A 13 -11.56 -3.03 0.43
C HIS A 13 -10.79 -4.02 1.31
N ARG A 14 -10.45 -5.20 0.79
CA ARG A 14 -9.63 -6.16 1.55
C ARG A 14 -8.25 -5.61 1.86
N LEU A 15 -7.63 -4.92 0.90
CA LEU A 15 -6.34 -4.29 1.10
C LEU A 15 -6.42 -3.17 2.15
N GLN A 16 -7.49 -2.37 2.13
CA GLN A 16 -7.80 -1.38 3.16
C GLN A 16 -7.89 -2.03 4.55
N GLU A 17 -8.62 -3.13 4.71
CA GLU A 17 -8.71 -3.84 6.00
C GLU A 17 -7.33 -4.29 6.51
N SER A 18 -6.50 -4.86 5.63
CA SER A 18 -5.14 -5.27 6.00
C SER A 18 -4.22 -4.10 6.35
N PHE A 19 -4.40 -2.93 5.73
CA PHE A 19 -3.60 -1.74 6.05
C PHE A 19 -4.07 -1.05 7.34
N LEU A 20 -5.35 -1.21 7.69
CA LEU A 20 -5.90 -0.75 8.96
C LEU A 20 -5.44 -1.60 10.15
N GLU A 21 -5.02 -2.84 9.93
CA GLU A 21 -4.31 -3.63 10.94
C GLU A 21 -2.97 -2.95 11.24
N GLU A 22 -2.94 -2.27 12.38
CA GLU A 22 -1.78 -1.54 12.86
C GLU A 22 -0.73 -2.52 13.38
N ASN A 23 0.24 -2.86 12.53
CA ASN A 23 1.47 -3.56 12.90
C ASN A 23 2.70 -2.81 12.38
N GLU A 24 3.84 -3.08 12.99
CA GLU A 24 5.09 -2.36 12.73
C GLU A 24 5.59 -2.59 11.29
N GLU A 25 5.37 -3.79 10.74
CA GLU A 25 5.76 -4.14 9.39
C GLU A 25 4.96 -3.35 8.33
N ASN A 26 3.65 -3.17 8.55
CA ASN A 26 2.76 -2.39 7.68
C ASN A 26 3.08 -0.90 7.75
N LYS A 27 3.41 -0.38 8.94
CA LYS A 27 3.91 1.00 9.10
C LYS A 27 5.18 1.22 8.31
N LYS A 28 6.18 0.35 8.51
CA LYS A 28 7.46 0.43 7.81
C LYS A 28 7.30 0.27 6.29
N MET A 29 6.45 -0.64 5.85
CA MET A 29 6.11 -0.80 4.43
C MET A 29 5.54 0.49 3.83
N LEU A 30 4.56 1.12 4.49
CA LEU A 30 3.92 2.34 4.00
C LEU A 30 4.87 3.55 4.03
N ASP A 31 5.73 3.65 5.05
CA ASP A 31 6.80 4.65 5.14
C ASP A 31 7.76 4.55 3.94
N ILE A 32 8.29 3.36 3.67
CA ILE A 32 9.20 3.11 2.55
C ILE A 32 8.58 3.51 1.22
N TYR A 33 7.32 3.17 0.99
CA TYR A 33 6.66 3.50 -0.27
C TYR A 33 6.46 5.00 -0.47
N LEU A 34 6.33 5.77 0.60
CA LEU A 34 6.30 7.23 0.50
C LEU A 34 7.68 7.79 0.24
N ARG A 35 8.68 7.38 1.02
CA ARG A 35 10.08 7.76 0.78
C ARG A 35 10.50 7.43 -0.65
N TYR A 36 10.04 6.32 -1.21
CA TYR A 36 10.26 5.96 -2.62
C TYR A 36 9.69 7.00 -3.61
N VAL A 37 8.46 7.47 -3.37
CA VAL A 37 7.82 8.50 -4.20
C VAL A 37 8.59 9.82 -4.13
N GLU A 38 9.23 10.09 -2.99
CA GLU A 38 10.07 11.26 -2.75
C GLU A 38 11.52 11.08 -3.25
N GLY A 39 11.89 9.88 -3.69
CA GLY A 39 13.22 9.55 -4.19
C GLY A 39 14.24 9.20 -3.09
N ASP A 40 13.78 8.94 -1.87
CA ASP A 40 14.58 8.68 -0.64
C ASP A 40 14.44 7.24 -0.11
N ALA A 41 14.38 6.26 -1.00
CA ALA A 41 14.35 4.84 -0.63
C ALA A 41 15.41 4.03 -1.40
N SER A 42 16.09 3.13 -0.70
CA SER A 42 17.07 2.20 -1.28
C SER A 42 16.38 1.00 -1.94
N ASP A 43 17.09 0.27 -2.80
CA ASP A 43 16.56 -0.97 -3.40
C ASP A 43 16.19 -2.00 -2.32
N GLU A 44 16.97 -2.07 -1.24
CA GLU A 44 16.71 -2.94 -0.07
C GLU A 44 15.43 -2.56 0.68
N ASP A 45 15.16 -1.26 0.82
CA ASP A 45 13.90 -0.76 1.37
C ASP A 45 12.72 -1.25 0.50
N ILE A 46 12.82 -1.05 -0.81
CA ILE A 46 11.76 -1.44 -1.75
C ILE A 46 11.51 -2.94 -1.74
N ASP A 47 12.56 -3.76 -1.66
CA ASP A 47 12.43 -5.20 -1.55
C ASP A 47 11.72 -5.62 -0.26
N TYR A 48 12.03 -4.97 0.86
CA TYR A 48 11.33 -5.18 2.13
C TYR A 48 9.83 -4.84 2.00
N ALA A 49 9.50 -3.64 1.49
CA ALA A 49 8.12 -3.18 1.37
C ALA A 49 7.31 -4.06 0.39
N ASN A 50 7.93 -4.48 -0.71
CA ASN A 50 7.32 -5.42 -1.66
C ASN A 50 7.06 -6.78 -1.02
N ASN A 51 7.98 -7.28 -0.19
CA ASN A 51 7.78 -8.54 0.51
C ASN A 51 6.63 -8.44 1.52
N GLN A 52 6.56 -7.36 2.30
CA GLN A 52 5.45 -7.15 3.24
C GLN A 52 4.11 -7.04 2.53
N LEU A 53 4.03 -6.31 1.42
CA LEU A 53 2.82 -6.23 0.60
C LEU A 53 2.39 -7.61 0.09
N LYS A 54 3.33 -8.45 -0.35
CA LYS A 54 3.04 -9.83 -0.76
C LYS A 54 2.45 -10.64 0.39
N GLN A 55 2.94 -10.48 1.63
CA GLN A 55 2.37 -11.16 2.78
C GLN A 55 0.93 -10.70 3.04
N ASN A 56 0.68 -9.38 3.03
CA ASN A 56 -0.67 -8.83 3.17
C ASN A 56 -1.63 -9.41 2.13
N LEU A 57 -1.21 -9.49 0.86
CA LEU A 57 -2.02 -10.11 -0.20
C LEU A 57 -2.27 -11.61 0.04
N LYS A 58 -1.28 -12.37 0.51
CA LYS A 58 -1.48 -13.80 0.86
C LYS A 58 -2.50 -13.96 1.98
N SER A 59 -2.37 -13.19 3.05
CA SER A 59 -3.26 -13.23 4.22
C SER A 59 -4.71 -12.92 3.84
N LEU A 60 -4.93 -12.06 2.85
CA LEU A 60 -6.27 -11.71 2.33
C LEU A 60 -6.84 -12.72 1.30
N GLY A 61 -6.15 -13.83 1.04
CA GLY A 61 -6.52 -14.80 0.01
C GLY A 61 -6.32 -14.31 -1.42
N LEU A 62 -5.50 -13.27 -1.62
CA LEU A 62 -5.16 -12.66 -2.91
C LEU A 62 -3.84 -13.20 -3.48
N GLY A 63 -3.48 -14.44 -3.14
CA GLY A 63 -2.19 -15.06 -3.50
C GLY A 63 -1.89 -15.11 -5.01
N VAL A 64 -2.92 -15.07 -5.87
CA VAL A 64 -2.73 -14.97 -7.33
C VAL A 64 -2.03 -13.67 -7.75
N LEU A 65 -2.19 -12.59 -6.98
CA LEU A 65 -1.53 -11.30 -7.26
C LEU A 65 -0.04 -11.34 -6.90
N VAL A 66 0.40 -12.28 -6.05
CA VAL A 66 1.79 -12.39 -5.58
C VAL A 66 2.77 -12.78 -6.71
N VAL A 67 2.26 -13.41 -7.77
CA VAL A 67 3.06 -13.80 -8.95
C VAL A 67 3.52 -12.58 -9.77
N LEU A 68 2.90 -11.41 -9.54
CA LEU A 68 3.26 -10.19 -10.25
C LEU A 68 4.61 -9.65 -9.75
N PRO A 69 5.47 -9.14 -10.64
CA PRO A 69 6.66 -8.42 -10.24
C PRO A 69 6.23 -7.03 -9.73
N PHE A 70 5.91 -6.92 -8.44
CA PHE A 70 5.55 -5.64 -7.82
C PHE A 70 6.67 -4.63 -8.07
N SER A 71 6.39 -3.72 -9.00
CA SER A 71 7.29 -2.63 -9.35
C SER A 71 7.20 -1.53 -8.30
N PRO A 72 8.19 -0.65 -8.22
CA PRO A 72 8.09 0.55 -7.38
C PRO A 72 6.90 1.47 -7.76
N ILE A 73 6.32 1.32 -8.96
CA ILE A 73 5.12 2.05 -9.44
C ILE A 73 3.81 1.48 -8.88
N THR A 74 3.83 0.28 -8.26
CA THR A 74 2.63 -0.44 -7.85
C THR A 74 1.80 0.33 -6.81
N ILE A 75 2.44 0.95 -5.82
CA ILE A 75 1.74 1.73 -4.79
C ILE A 75 1.13 3.02 -5.34
N PRO A 76 1.87 3.88 -6.09
CA PRO A 76 1.27 5.03 -6.77
C PRO A 76 0.03 4.66 -7.59
N TYR A 77 0.06 3.50 -8.26
CA TYR A 77 -1.08 2.98 -9.01
C TYR A 77 -2.26 2.59 -8.10
N ILE A 78 -2.01 1.88 -7.00
CA ILE A 78 -3.05 1.53 -6.01
C ILE A 78 -3.67 2.80 -5.42
N LEU A 79 -2.87 3.76 -4.98
CA LEU A 79 -3.33 5.04 -4.42
C LEU A 79 -4.18 5.83 -5.42
N LYS A 80 -3.78 5.87 -6.69
CA LYS A 80 -4.58 6.51 -7.75
C LYS A 80 -5.92 5.79 -7.95
N LYS A 81 -5.92 4.46 -7.94
CA LYS A 81 -7.16 3.67 -8.09
C LYS A 81 -8.10 3.82 -6.91
N THR A 82 -7.59 3.95 -5.70
CA THR A 82 -8.44 4.15 -4.51
C THR A 82 -9.13 5.50 -4.54
N GLN A 83 -8.48 6.55 -5.07
CA GLN A 83 -9.12 7.84 -5.34
C GLN A 83 -10.23 7.73 -6.39
N GLU A 84 -10.00 7.02 -7.50
CA GLU A 84 -11.01 6.80 -8.55
C GLU A 84 -12.28 6.10 -8.02
N PHE A 85 -12.14 5.23 -7.02
CA PHE A 85 -13.26 4.50 -6.41
C PHE A 85 -13.77 5.11 -5.10
N ASN A 86 -13.24 6.25 -4.67
CA ASN A 86 -13.56 6.90 -3.39
C ASN A 86 -13.37 5.97 -2.17
N ILE A 87 -12.29 5.18 -2.18
CA ILE A 87 -11.89 4.27 -1.10
C ILE A 87 -10.72 4.89 -0.35
N ASP A 88 -10.85 5.05 0.96
CA ASP A 88 -9.80 5.62 1.81
C ASP A 88 -8.87 4.53 2.34
N ILE A 89 -7.85 4.18 1.55
CA ILE A 89 -6.94 3.09 1.88
C ILE A 89 -5.81 3.49 2.85
N ILE A 90 -5.56 4.80 3.00
CA ILE A 90 -4.47 5.30 3.83
C ILE A 90 -4.96 5.36 5.29
N PRO A 91 -4.33 4.62 6.22
CA PRO A 91 -4.76 4.60 7.61
C PRO A 91 -4.65 5.97 8.30
N ASN A 92 -5.51 6.23 9.30
CA ASN A 92 -5.50 7.50 10.02
C ASN A 92 -4.20 7.75 10.80
N TRP A 93 -3.59 6.70 11.36
CA TRP A 93 -2.29 6.79 12.03
C TRP A 93 -1.18 7.23 11.06
N TYR A 94 -1.31 6.89 9.78
CA TYR A 94 -0.36 7.32 8.75
C TYR A 94 -0.57 8.78 8.34
N LYS A 95 -1.83 9.21 8.25
CA LYS A 95 -2.18 10.62 8.03
C LYS A 95 -1.73 11.53 9.19
N ALA A 96 -1.60 10.98 10.39
CA ALA A 96 -1.06 11.69 11.53
C ALA A 96 0.46 11.90 11.40
N LEU A 97 1.21 10.86 10.97
CA LEU A 97 2.66 10.95 10.73
C LEU A 97 3.03 12.04 9.71
N SER A 98 2.29 12.12 8.59
CA SER A 98 2.48 13.18 7.58
C SER A 98 2.08 14.58 8.06
N ARG A 99 1.10 14.69 8.97
CA ARG A 99 0.71 15.96 9.58
C ARG A 99 1.73 16.46 10.61
N ASP A 100 2.34 15.55 11.36
CA ASP A 100 3.33 15.92 12.37
C ASP A 100 4.62 16.45 11.72
N GLU A 101 5.07 15.90 10.59
CA GLU A 101 6.19 16.46 9.81
C GLU A 101 5.92 17.88 9.27
N ASP A 102 4.69 18.17 8.83
CA ASP A 102 4.31 19.52 8.38
C ASP A 102 4.14 20.52 9.54
N SER A 103 3.87 20.04 10.75
CA SER A 103 3.74 20.87 11.96
C SER A 103 5.08 21.24 12.62
N LEU A 104 6.17 20.59 12.19
CA LEU A 104 7.53 20.82 12.69
C LEU A 104 8.38 21.73 11.77
N LYS A 105 7.77 22.38 10.77
CA LYS A 105 8.40 23.37 9.87
C LYS A 105 8.06 24.81 10.25
#